data_AF-A0A9W5R5E7-F1
#
_entry.id   AF-A0A9W5R5E7-F1
#
_cell.length_a   1.000
_cell.length_b   1.000
_cell.length_c   1.000
_cell.angle_alpha   90.00
_cell.angle_beta   90.00
_cell.angle_gamma   90.00
#
_symmetry.space_group_name_H-M   'P 1'
#
loop_
_entity.id
_entity.type
_entity.pdbx_description
1 polymer ?
#
loop_
_entity_poly.entity_id
_entity_poly.type
_entity_poly.pdbx_seq_one_letter_code
_entity_poly.pdbx_strand_id
1 'polypeptide(L)'
;MKEILVQGKITEDLERIGVNATRTYGNENTSYQVYEVSDDDFRKLSDDADNRDLDDGHWKNGGWRWCKGSNQPIPTDKAEVNHQELVCWVETLNDGEETYRNDWHVNLLEYLEIEMGCSAFRNVCALAKDLAKYNNMTMAELFQKYQG
;
A
#
# COMPACT_ATOMS: atom_id res chain seq x y z
N MET A 1 -11.26 -12.22 5.10
CA MET A 1 -11.12 -11.11 4.13
C MET A 1 -9.66 -10.68 4.06
N LYS A 2 -9.17 -10.33 2.87
CA LYS A 2 -7.84 -9.80 2.61
C LYS A 2 -7.96 -8.44 1.95
N GLU A 3 -7.09 -7.51 2.33
CA GLU A 3 -6.92 -6.24 1.62
C GLU A 3 -5.77 -6.35 0.62
N ILE A 4 -6.03 -5.99 -0.63
CA ILE A 4 -5.04 -5.90 -1.70
C ILE A 4 -4.87 -4.44 -2.11
N LEU A 5 -3.63 -4.06 -2.44
CA LEU A 5 -3.33 -2.76 -3.01
C LEU A 5 -3.43 -2.86 -4.53
N VAL A 6 -4.10 -1.91 -5.17
CA VAL A 6 -4.37 -1.90 -6.61
C VAL A 6 -3.84 -0.62 -7.21
N GLN A 7 -3.23 -0.73 -8.40
CA GLN A 7 -2.84 0.39 -9.23
C GLN A 7 -3.50 0.24 -10.60
N GLY A 8 -4.06 1.32 -11.14
CA GLY A 8 -4.76 1.31 -12.43
C GLY A 8 -6.18 0.72 -12.39
N LYS A 9 -6.67 0.27 -13.55
CA LYS A 9 -8.03 -0.27 -13.73
C LYS A 9 -7.98 -1.78 -13.88
N ILE A 10 -8.66 -2.49 -12.99
CA ILE A 10 -8.59 -3.96 -12.91
C ILE A 10 -9.95 -4.66 -13.00
N THR A 11 -11.06 -3.93 -13.14
CA THR A 11 -12.41 -4.48 -13.07
C THR A 11 -12.64 -5.61 -14.09
N GLU A 12 -12.25 -5.39 -15.34
CA GLU A 12 -12.36 -6.41 -16.41
C GLU A 12 -11.53 -7.66 -16.10
N ASP A 13 -10.35 -7.48 -15.49
CA ASP A 13 -9.45 -8.58 -15.12
C ASP A 13 -10.02 -9.39 -13.94
N LEU A 14 -10.67 -8.73 -12.98
CA LEU A 14 -11.38 -9.39 -11.88
C LEU A 14 -12.58 -10.19 -12.39
N GLU A 15 -13.38 -9.63 -13.31
CA GLU A 15 -14.51 -10.32 -13.95
C GLU A 15 -14.05 -11.55 -14.72
N ARG A 16 -12.95 -11.44 -15.49
CA ARG A 16 -12.35 -12.54 -16.26
C ARG A 16 -12.05 -13.76 -15.40
N ILE A 17 -11.54 -13.56 -14.19
CA ILE A 17 -11.18 -14.64 -13.25
C ILE A 17 -12.29 -14.98 -12.25
N GLY A 18 -13.47 -14.33 -12.38
CA GLY A 18 -14.61 -14.56 -11.49
C GLY A 18 -14.34 -14.20 -10.03
N VAL A 19 -13.57 -13.14 -9.79
CA VAL A 19 -13.27 -12.60 -8.46
C VAL A 19 -14.24 -11.48 -8.10
N ASN A 20 -14.87 -11.61 -6.94
CA ASN A 20 -15.67 -10.53 -6.36
C ASN A 20 -14.81 -9.73 -5.38
N ALA A 21 -14.53 -8.47 -5.71
CA ALA A 21 -13.75 -7.58 -4.88
C ALA A 21 -14.54 -6.29 -4.59
N THR A 22 -14.48 -5.81 -3.36
CA THR A 22 -15.09 -4.54 -2.96
C THR A 22 -14.01 -3.48 -2.83
N ARG A 23 -14.08 -2.41 -3.62
CA ARG A 23 -13.16 -1.27 -3.43
C ARG A 23 -13.53 -0.52 -2.15
N THR A 24 -12.59 -0.45 -1.21
CA THR A 24 -12.75 0.18 0.10
C THR A 24 -12.03 1.53 0.21
N TYR A 25 -11.06 1.81 -0.66
CA TYR A 25 -10.45 3.14 -0.81
C TYR A 25 -10.18 3.48 -2.28
N GLY A 26 -10.32 4.76 -2.61
CA GLY A 26 -9.92 5.35 -3.88
C GLY A 26 -10.97 5.24 -4.99
N ASN A 27 -10.60 5.73 -6.16
CA ASN A 27 -11.39 5.70 -7.38
C ASN A 27 -10.47 5.59 -8.61
N GLU A 28 -10.99 5.78 -9.82
CA GLU A 28 -10.19 5.64 -11.04
C GLU A 28 -9.08 6.69 -11.19
N ASN A 29 -9.14 7.78 -10.44
CA ASN A 29 -8.17 8.89 -10.48
C ASN A 29 -7.13 8.81 -9.35
N THR A 30 -7.27 7.89 -8.40
CA THR A 30 -6.31 7.74 -7.30
C THR A 30 -5.14 6.86 -7.72
N SER A 31 -3.91 7.27 -7.38
CA SER A 31 -2.68 6.53 -7.72
C SER A 31 -2.69 5.08 -7.24
N TYR A 32 -3.28 4.86 -6.06
CA TYR A 32 -3.55 3.55 -5.50
C TYR A 32 -5.00 3.45 -5.03
N GLN A 33 -5.54 2.23 -5.05
CA GLN A 33 -6.84 1.86 -4.52
C GLN A 33 -6.65 0.69 -3.55
N VAL A 34 -7.56 0.52 -2.59
CA VAL A 34 -7.59 -0.66 -1.72
C VAL A 34 -8.87 -1.44 -2.01
N TYR A 35 -8.73 -2.75 -2.18
CA TYR A 35 -9.86 -3.65 -2.37
C TYR A 35 -9.85 -4.72 -1.28
N GLU A 36 -11.05 -5.06 -0.82
CA GLU A 36 -11.29 -6.19 0.06
C GLU A 36 -11.78 -7.39 -0.77
N VAL A 37 -11.16 -8.55 -0.54
CA VAL A 37 -11.50 -9.81 -1.21
C VAL A 37 -11.69 -10.93 -0.20
N SER A 38 -12.55 -11.89 -0.54
CA SER A 38 -12.71 -13.12 0.24
C SER A 38 -11.45 -13.99 0.17
N ASP A 39 -11.29 -14.95 1.08
CA ASP A 39 -10.13 -15.84 1.03
C ASP A 39 -10.19 -16.77 -0.20
N ASP A 40 -11.38 -17.15 -0.66
CA ASP A 40 -11.55 -17.94 -1.88
C ASP A 40 -11.26 -17.13 -3.15
N ASP A 41 -11.68 -15.87 -3.19
CA ASP A 41 -11.33 -14.97 -4.30
C ASP A 41 -9.84 -14.61 -4.30
N PHE A 42 -9.22 -14.48 -3.12
CA PHE A 42 -7.78 -14.31 -3.00
C PHE A 42 -6.99 -15.53 -3.53
N ARG A 43 -7.52 -16.75 -3.36
CA ARG A 43 -6.93 -17.95 -3.97
C ARG A 43 -6.98 -17.87 -5.49
N LYS A 44 -8.11 -17.51 -6.09
CA LYS A 44 -8.23 -17.31 -7.55
C LYS A 44 -7.22 -16.27 -8.07
N LEU A 45 -7.06 -15.15 -7.35
CA LEU A 45 -6.05 -14.14 -7.66
C LEU A 45 -4.63 -14.72 -7.63
N SER A 46 -4.32 -15.51 -6.60
CA SER A 46 -3.01 -16.13 -6.43
C SER A 46 -2.74 -17.18 -7.52
N ASP A 47 -3.72 -18.03 -7.83
CA ASP A 47 -3.65 -19.05 -8.87
C ASP A 47 -3.45 -18.41 -10.26
N ASP A 48 -4.15 -17.31 -10.59
CA ASP A 48 -3.93 -16.54 -11.84
C ASP A 48 -2.51 -15.93 -11.88
N ALA A 49 -1.99 -15.50 -10.72
CA ALA A 49 -0.65 -14.93 -10.63
C ALA A 49 0.48 -15.97 -10.69
N ASP A 50 0.26 -17.20 -10.24
CA ASP A 50 1.26 -18.27 -10.27
C ASP A 50 1.31 -18.98 -11.63
N ASN A 51 0.20 -19.02 -12.38
CA ASN A 51 0.12 -19.61 -13.72
C ASN A 51 0.68 -18.70 -14.85
N ARG A 52 1.58 -17.76 -14.55
CA ARG A 52 2.18 -16.79 -15.49
C ARG A 52 3.21 -17.39 -16.46
N ASP A 53 3.02 -18.63 -16.89
CA ASP A 53 4.08 -19.37 -17.58
C ASP A 53 4.36 -18.92 -19.03
N LEU A 54 3.57 -18.03 -19.66
CA LEU A 54 3.77 -17.71 -21.10
C LEU A 54 3.44 -16.29 -21.59
N ASP A 55 2.95 -15.36 -20.77
CA ASP A 55 2.68 -13.99 -21.23
C ASP A 55 2.60 -13.01 -20.05
N ASP A 56 3.19 -11.83 -20.21
CA ASP A 56 3.31 -10.75 -19.23
C ASP A 56 1.99 -9.97 -19.00
N GLY A 57 0.90 -10.37 -19.65
CA GLY A 57 -0.17 -9.44 -20.05
C GLY A 57 -1.61 -9.72 -19.60
N HIS A 58 -1.87 -10.52 -18.56
CA HIS A 58 -3.27 -10.73 -18.13
C HIS A 58 -3.89 -9.55 -17.38
N TRP A 59 -3.08 -8.63 -16.85
CA TRP A 59 -3.54 -7.42 -16.16
C TRP A 59 -3.14 -6.20 -16.99
N LYS A 60 -4.04 -5.77 -17.89
CA LYS A 60 -3.68 -4.89 -19.02
C LYS A 60 -3.52 -3.43 -18.64
N ASN A 61 -4.42 -2.96 -17.76
CA ASN A 61 -4.56 -1.54 -17.43
C ASN A 61 -4.20 -1.25 -15.96
N GLY A 62 -3.56 -2.20 -15.28
CA GLY A 62 -3.28 -2.10 -13.87
C GLY A 62 -2.66 -3.36 -13.29
N GLY A 63 -2.69 -3.45 -11.97
CA GLY A 63 -2.21 -4.61 -11.25
C GLY A 63 -2.57 -4.53 -9.79
N TRP A 64 -2.35 -5.64 -9.10
CA TRP A 64 -2.60 -5.76 -7.68
C TRP A 64 -1.39 -6.34 -6.95
N ARG A 65 -1.30 -6.04 -5.66
CA ARG A 65 -0.30 -6.60 -4.75
C ARG A 65 -0.94 -6.94 -3.42
N TRP A 66 -0.38 -7.97 -2.82
CA TRP A 66 -0.65 -8.37 -1.44
C TRP A 66 0.66 -8.74 -0.77
N CYS A 67 0.83 -8.26 0.47
CA CYS A 67 2.01 -8.56 1.28
C CYS A 67 1.56 -8.92 2.71
N LYS A 68 2.36 -9.74 3.38
CA LYS A 68 2.18 -10.00 4.83
C LYS A 68 2.68 -8.84 5.71
N GLY A 69 3.53 -7.99 5.15
CA GLY A 69 4.25 -6.91 5.80
C GLY A 69 5.58 -6.66 5.07
N SER A 70 6.33 -5.70 5.56
CA SER A 70 7.69 -5.37 5.15
C SER A 70 8.73 -6.10 6.03
N ASN A 71 10.01 -5.81 5.81
CA ASN A 71 11.12 -6.25 6.67
C ASN A 71 11.48 -5.20 7.75
N GLN A 72 10.67 -4.15 7.91
CA GLN A 72 10.93 -3.11 8.90
C GLN A 72 10.67 -3.63 10.33
N PRO A 73 11.41 -3.10 11.33
CA PRO A 73 11.14 -3.41 12.73
C PRO A 73 9.80 -2.78 13.19
N ILE A 74 9.39 -3.05 14.42
CA ILE A 74 8.24 -2.35 15.01
C ILE A 74 8.56 -0.85 15.07
N PRO A 75 7.72 0.04 14.50
CA PRO A 75 7.95 1.47 14.54
C PRO A 75 7.86 1.99 15.98
N THR A 76 8.80 2.83 16.36
CA THR A 76 8.86 3.47 17.69
C THR A 76 8.62 4.98 17.63
N ASP A 77 8.57 5.52 16.42
CA ASP A 77 8.58 6.95 16.15
C ASP A 77 7.23 7.43 15.62
N LYS A 78 7.14 8.74 15.45
CA LYS A 78 5.95 9.41 14.94
C LYS A 78 6.32 10.53 13.99
N ALA A 79 5.46 10.75 13.00
CA ALA A 79 5.51 11.89 12.10
C ALA A 79 4.09 12.46 11.92
N GLU A 80 3.99 13.75 11.59
CA GLU A 80 2.79 14.35 11.03
C GLU A 80 2.72 14.01 9.54
N VAL A 81 1.65 13.33 9.15
CA VAL A 81 1.35 13.01 7.74
C VAL A 81 -0.06 13.46 7.46
N ASN A 82 -0.26 14.32 6.46
CA ASN A 82 -1.57 14.91 6.15
C ASN A 82 -2.26 15.51 7.40
N HIS A 83 -1.51 16.31 8.17
CA HIS A 83 -1.99 16.95 9.41
C HIS A 83 -2.49 15.98 10.50
N GLN A 84 -2.10 14.71 10.42
CA GLN A 84 -2.46 13.66 11.37
C GLN A 84 -1.20 12.98 11.89
N GLU A 85 -1.18 12.62 13.17
CA GLU A 85 -0.09 11.84 13.75
C GLU A 85 -0.13 10.39 13.23
N LEU A 86 1.01 9.88 12.75
CA LEU A 86 1.23 8.52 12.28
C LEU A 86 2.34 7.88 13.11
N VAL A 87 2.11 6.68 13.65
CA VAL A 87 3.18 5.85 14.25
C VAL A 87 3.95 5.17 13.11
N CYS A 88 5.23 5.50 12.96
CA CYS A 88 6.01 5.14 11.78
C CYS A 88 7.52 5.09 12.08
N TRP A 89 8.32 4.96 11.03
CA TRP A 89 9.78 5.08 11.10
C TRP A 89 10.19 6.47 10.63
N VAL A 90 11.10 7.10 11.36
CA VAL A 90 11.67 8.40 11.00
C VAL A 90 13.17 8.32 11.25
N GLU A 91 13.97 8.60 10.22
CA GLU A 91 15.42 8.63 10.32
C GLU A 91 15.87 9.93 10.99
N THR A 92 16.89 9.82 11.84
CA THR A 92 17.58 10.99 12.38
C THR A 92 18.75 11.30 11.47
N LEU A 93 18.68 12.43 10.77
CA LEU A 93 19.68 12.88 9.82
C LEU A 93 20.67 13.83 10.50
N ASN A 94 21.92 13.80 10.05
CA ASN A 94 22.96 14.74 10.47
C ASN A 94 23.63 15.30 9.22
N ASP A 95 23.55 16.61 9.03
CA ASP A 95 24.11 17.31 7.87
C ASP A 95 25.51 17.88 8.12
N GLY A 96 26.10 17.57 9.27
CA GLY A 96 27.41 18.05 9.71
C GLY A 96 27.34 19.27 10.63
N GLU A 97 26.21 19.99 10.70
CA GLU A 97 26.00 21.15 11.57
C GLU A 97 24.90 20.88 12.60
N GLU A 98 23.79 20.28 12.17
CA GLU A 98 22.64 20.01 13.02
C GLU A 98 22.13 18.58 12.84
N THR A 99 21.37 18.13 13.83
CA THR A 99 20.65 16.85 13.79
C THR A 99 19.18 17.16 13.71
N TYR A 100 18.53 16.68 12.65
CA TYR A 100 17.10 16.91 12.43
C TYR A 100 16.39 15.60 12.08
N ARG A 101 15.07 15.62 12.25
CA ARG A 101 14.17 14.52 11.92
C ARG A 101 13.19 15.03 10.88
N ASN A 102 12.94 14.22 9.85
CA ASN A 102 11.92 14.54 8.88
C ASN A 102 10.59 13.98 9.38
N ASP A 103 9.97 14.71 10.31
CA ASP A 103 8.77 14.29 11.02
C ASP A 103 7.49 14.92 10.45
N TRP A 104 7.56 15.48 9.23
CA TRP A 104 6.43 16.10 8.56
C TRP A 104 6.38 15.73 7.07
N HIS A 105 5.22 15.28 6.60
CA HIS A 105 4.96 14.95 5.19
C HIS A 105 3.55 15.38 4.78
N VAL A 106 3.39 15.82 3.52
CA VAL A 106 2.10 16.29 3.01
C VAL A 106 1.09 15.16 2.98
N ASN A 107 1.51 13.94 2.58
CA ASN A 107 0.64 12.77 2.50
C ASN A 107 1.41 11.44 2.63
N LEU A 108 0.66 10.35 2.72
CA LEU A 108 1.20 8.99 2.91
C LEU A 108 2.19 8.57 1.82
N LEU A 109 1.92 8.86 0.56
CA LEU A 109 2.81 8.49 -0.54
C LEU A 109 4.11 9.29 -0.51
N GLU A 110 4.08 10.56 -0.12
CA GLU A 110 5.31 11.33 0.10
C GLU A 110 6.12 10.77 1.26
N TYR A 111 5.48 10.42 2.39
CA TYR A 111 6.17 9.72 3.48
C TYR A 111 6.85 8.45 2.97
N LEU A 112 6.14 7.60 2.22
CA LEU A 112 6.70 6.36 1.70
C LEU A 112 7.86 6.61 0.72
N GLU A 113 7.76 7.61 -0.14
CA GLU A 113 8.79 7.91 -1.15
C GLU A 113 10.02 8.58 -0.54
N ILE A 114 9.83 9.65 0.23
CA ILE A 114 10.91 10.51 0.74
C ILE A 114 11.53 9.91 2.00
N GLU A 115 10.73 9.48 2.97
CA GLU A 115 11.25 8.96 4.24
C GLU A 115 11.73 7.52 4.11
N MET A 116 10.91 6.68 3.46
CA MET A 116 11.19 5.24 3.39
C MET A 116 11.91 4.82 2.11
N GLY A 117 12.12 5.73 1.15
CA GLY A 117 12.73 5.41 -0.14
C GLY A 117 11.92 4.40 -0.97
N CYS A 118 10.59 4.35 -0.77
CA CYS A 118 9.71 3.29 -1.25
C CYS A 118 8.64 3.81 -2.22
N SER A 119 8.98 3.84 -3.51
CA SER A 119 8.03 4.16 -4.60
C SER A 119 7.56 2.93 -5.40
N ALA A 120 8.29 1.81 -5.34
CA ALA A 120 7.92 0.60 -6.05
C ALA A 120 6.64 -0.04 -5.47
N PHE A 121 5.68 -0.41 -6.32
CA PHE A 121 4.36 -0.92 -5.93
C PHE A 121 4.40 -2.04 -4.86
N ARG A 122 5.33 -2.98 -4.97
CA ARG A 122 5.50 -4.06 -3.97
C ARG A 122 5.90 -3.52 -2.60
N ASN A 123 6.80 -2.53 -2.55
CA ASN A 123 7.29 -1.95 -1.32
C ASN A 123 6.23 -1.04 -0.68
N VAL A 124 5.51 -0.26 -1.49
CA VAL A 124 4.35 0.52 -1.04
C VAL A 124 3.32 -0.39 -0.37
N CYS A 125 2.95 -1.51 -1.01
CA CYS A 125 2.00 -2.47 -0.45
C CYS A 125 2.49 -3.06 0.88
N ALA A 126 3.78 -3.44 0.95
CA ALA A 126 4.37 -4.02 2.15
C ALA A 126 4.40 -3.05 3.34
N LEU A 127 4.84 -1.80 3.11
CA LEU A 127 4.89 -0.77 4.16
C LEU A 127 3.50 -0.30 4.57
N ALA A 128 2.58 -0.07 3.62
CA ALA A 128 1.20 0.28 3.95
C ALA A 128 0.54 -0.79 4.82
N LYS A 129 0.87 -2.08 4.60
CA LYS A 129 0.34 -3.16 5.45
C LYS A 129 0.83 -3.08 6.89
N ASP A 130 2.13 -2.82 7.09
CA ASP A 130 2.68 -2.67 8.44
C ASP A 130 2.22 -1.39 9.12
N LEU A 131 2.18 -0.26 8.41
CA LEU A 131 1.68 1.00 8.95
C LEU A 131 0.23 0.86 9.42
N ALA A 132 -0.64 0.26 8.61
CA ALA A 132 -2.02 -0.01 8.99
C ALA A 132 -2.09 -0.89 10.26
N LYS A 133 -1.30 -1.98 10.29
CA LYS A 133 -1.20 -2.87 11.45
C LYS A 133 -0.75 -2.15 12.72
N TYR A 134 0.33 -1.38 12.68
CA TYR A 134 0.88 -0.71 13.87
C TYR A 134 0.09 0.52 14.30
N ASN A 135 -0.73 1.09 13.42
CA ASN A 135 -1.68 2.14 13.75
C ASN A 135 -3.10 1.60 14.05
N ASN A 136 -3.25 0.26 14.19
CA ASN A 136 -4.51 -0.42 14.52
C ASN A 136 -5.68 -0.05 13.59
N MET A 137 -5.43 -0.02 12.28
CA MET A 137 -6.41 0.28 11.25
C MET A 137 -6.28 -0.66 10.05
N THR A 138 -7.26 -0.62 9.17
CA THR A 138 -7.21 -1.25 7.85
C THR A 138 -6.31 -0.45 6.90
N MET A 139 -5.85 -1.08 5.82
CA MET A 139 -5.09 -0.36 4.79
C MET A 139 -5.96 0.70 4.11
N ALA A 140 -7.26 0.42 3.92
CA ALA A 140 -8.20 1.41 3.40
C ALA A 140 -8.30 2.65 4.31
N GLU A 141 -8.44 2.47 5.62
CA GLU A 141 -8.45 3.58 6.60
C GLU A 141 -7.13 4.34 6.63
N LEU A 142 -5.98 3.64 6.50
CA LEU A 142 -4.67 4.28 6.42
C LEU A 142 -4.60 5.23 5.22
N PHE A 143 -4.93 4.75 4.02
CA PHE A 143 -4.95 5.61 2.84
C PHE A 143 -5.97 6.74 2.96
N GLN A 144 -7.18 6.46 3.46
CA GLN A 144 -8.22 7.47 3.64
C GLN A 144 -7.80 8.59 4.60
N LYS A 145 -7.07 8.25 5.68
CA LYS A 145 -6.65 9.19 6.71
C LYS A 145 -5.42 9.99 6.29
N TYR A 146 -4.43 9.33 5.69
CA TYR A 146 -3.10 9.91 5.50
C TYR A 146 -2.77 10.27 4.05
N GLN A 147 -3.48 9.74 3.04
CA GLN A 147 -3.22 10.12 1.65
C GLN A 147 -4.00 11.37 1.20
N GLY A 148 -5.20 11.57 1.76
CA GLY A 148 -6.20 12.52 1.25
C GLY A 148 -7.17 11.84 0.30
#